data_AF-A0A742ZHY8-F1
#
_entry.id   AF-A0A742ZHY8-F1
#
_cell.length_a   1.000
_cell.length_b   1.000
_cell.length_c   1.000
_cell.angle_alpha   90.00
_cell.angle_beta   90.00
_cell.angle_gamma   90.00
#
_symmetry.space_group_name_H-M   'P 1'
#
loop_
_entity.id
_entity.type
_entity.pdbx_description
1 polymer ?
#
loop_
_entity_poly.entity_id
_entity_poly.type
_entity_poly.pdbx_seq_one_letter_code
_entity_poly.pdbx_strand_id
1 'polypeptide(L)' 'MLLKRRLFIAASLLTMSFSPAWASDAVSFAPQPPAITAGAWVLMDYTTGQILTAGNEHQQRNPASLT' A
#
# COMPACT_ATOMS: atom_id res chain seq x y z
N MET A 1 36.97 -30.20 10.34
CA MET A 1 36.78 -28.75 10.59
C MET A 1 36.04 -28.00 9.46
N LEU A 2 36.20 -28.36 8.18
CA LEU A 2 35.54 -27.67 7.05
C LEU A 2 33.98 -27.70 7.06
N LEU A 3 33.36 -28.82 7.43
CA LEU A 3 31.90 -28.96 7.41
C LEU A 3 31.20 -28.05 8.45
N LYS A 4 31.81 -27.89 9.64
CA LYS A 4 31.33 -26.96 10.68
C LYS A 4 31.37 -25.52 10.19
N ARG A 5 32.44 -25.11 9.49
CA ARG A 5 32.60 -23.76 8.93
C ARG A 5 31.58 -23.47 7.81
N ARG A 6 31.23 -24.46 6.99
CA ARG A 6 30.16 -24.35 5.98
C ARG A 6 28.78 -24.18 6.62
N LEU A 7 28.50 -24.94 7.68
CA LEU A 7 27.24 -24.84 8.42
C LEU A 7 27.06 -23.46 9.06
N PHE A 8 28.13 -22.89 9.62
CA PHE A 8 28.09 -21.52 10.17
C PHE A 8 27.80 -20.46 9.10
N ILE A 9 28.43 -20.56 7.92
CA ILE A 9 28.18 -19.61 6.82
C ILE A 9 26.74 -19.70 6.33
N ALA A 10 26.20 -20.91 6.16
CA ALA A 10 24.82 -21.12 5.73
C ALA A 10 23.80 -20.60 6.74
N ALA A 11 24.06 -20.80 8.04
CA ALA A 11 23.22 -20.29 9.12
C ALA A 11 23.20 -18.75 9.13
N SER A 12 24.36 -18.10 8.99
CA SER A 12 24.45 -16.63 8.91
C SER A 12 23.70 -16.07 7.70
N LEU A 13 23.84 -16.70 6.52
CA LEU A 13 23.10 -16.29 5.32
C LEU A 13 21.58 -16.40 5.52
N LEU A 14 21.12 -17.50 6.14
CA LEU A 14 19.71 -17.72 6.41
C LEU A 14 19.12 -16.68 7.36
N THR A 15 19.84 -16.30 8.42
CA THR A 15 19.37 -15.27 9.35
C THR A 15 19.28 -13.88 8.71
N MET A 16 20.11 -13.60 7.71
CA MET A 16 20.13 -12.31 7.01
C MET A 16 18.97 -12.16 6.01
N SER A 17 18.36 -13.27 5.60
CA SER A 17 17.15 -13.27 4.75
C SER A 17 15.87 -12.91 5.51
N PHE A 18 15.87 -12.96 6.85
CA PHE A 18 14.75 -12.50 7.67
C PHE A 18 14.86 -10.99 7.94
N SER A 19 14.79 -10.19 6.88
CA SER A 19 14.58 -8.75 7.04
C SER A 19 13.09 -8.49 7.25
N PRO A 20 12.66 -7.90 8.37
CA PRO A 20 11.29 -7.45 8.48
C PRO A 20 11.10 -6.24 7.56
N ALA A 21 10.44 -6.44 6.43
CA ALA A 21 9.96 -5.37 5.57
C ALA A 21 8.70 -4.73 6.18
N TRP A 22 8.83 -4.16 7.39
CA TRP A 22 7.80 -3.29 7.93
C TRP A 22 7.97 -1.92 7.29
N ALA A 23 7.23 -1.67 6.22
CA ALA A 23 6.92 -0.30 5.83
C ALA A 23 6.15 0.30 7.00
N SER A 24 6.77 1.23 7.73
CA SER A 24 6.03 2.06 8.68
C SER A 24 4.99 2.82 7.87
N ASP A 25 3.70 2.63 8.14
CA ASP A 25 2.67 3.50 7.61
C ASP A 25 3.08 4.94 7.93
N ALA A 26 3.35 5.72 6.88
CA ALA A 26 3.67 7.12 7.05
C ALA A 26 2.50 7.74 7.80
N VAL A 27 2.78 8.37 8.95
CA VAL A 27 1.77 9.08 9.73
C VAL A 27 1.15 10.12 8.79
N SER A 28 -0.08 9.83 8.34
CA SER A 28 -0.78 10.67 7.39
C SER A 28 -1.33 11.87 8.14
N PHE A 29 -0.75 13.03 7.89
CA PHE A 29 -1.27 14.33 8.36
C PHE A 29 -2.37 14.87 7.42
N ALA A 30 -2.97 14.00 6.59
CA ALA A 30 -4.06 14.40 5.73
C ALA A 30 -5.23 14.88 6.60
N PRO A 31 -5.83 16.04 6.27
CA PRO A 31 -7.02 16.49 6.97
C PRO A 31 -8.15 15.48 6.78
N GLN A 32 -9.07 15.43 7.74
CA GLN A 32 -10.30 14.65 7.60
C GLN A 32 -11.04 15.11 6.32
N PRO A 33 -11.40 14.20 5.40
CA PRO A 33 -12.18 14.56 4.22
C PRO A 33 -13.53 15.18 4.60
N PRO A 34 -14.04 16.14 3.80
CA PRO A 34 -15.38 16.67 4.01
C PRO A 34 -16.45 15.58 3.78
N ALA A 35 -17.61 15.74 4.39
CA ALA A 35 -18.75 14.89 4.08
C ALA A 35 -19.24 15.18 2.65
N ILE A 36 -19.34 14.15 1.82
CA ILE A 36 -19.80 14.24 0.43
C ILE A 36 -21.18 13.59 0.30
N THR A 37 -22.15 14.33 -0.21
CA THR A 37 -23.50 13.82 -0.48
C THR A 37 -23.56 13.21 -1.88
N ALA A 38 -22.90 12.06 -2.08
CA ALA A 38 -22.91 11.32 -3.34
C ALA A 38 -22.96 9.80 -3.09
N GLY A 39 -23.42 9.04 -4.10
CA GLY A 39 -23.45 7.58 -4.00
C GLY A 39 -22.08 6.92 -4.10
N ALA A 40 -21.16 7.52 -4.87
CA ALA A 40 -19.75 7.17 -4.95
C ALA A 40 -18.95 8.40 -5.44
N TRP A 41 -17.69 8.55 -5.01
CA TRP A 41 -16.80 9.64 -5.44
C TRP A 41 -15.32 9.25 -5.32
N VAL A 42 -14.47 9.89 -6.12
CA VAL A 42 -13.00 9.77 -6.07
C VAL A 42 -12.38 11.14 -6.30
N LEU A 43 -11.43 11.52 -5.46
CA LEU A 43 -10.49 12.61 -5.70
C LEU A 43 -9.09 12.03 -5.85
N MET A 44 -8.48 12.26 -7.01
CA MET A 44 -7.19 11.67 -7.39
C MET A 44 -6.23 12.76 -7.86
N ASP A 45 -4.97 12.65 -7.44
CA ASP A 45 -3.88 13.44 -8.00
C ASP A 45 -3.57 13.00 -9.43
N TYR A 46 -3.49 13.97 -10.34
CA TYR A 46 -3.30 13.69 -11.77
C TYR A 46 -1.89 13.14 -12.08
N THR A 47 -0.85 13.65 -11.43
CA THR A 47 0.54 13.32 -11.78
C THR A 47 0.95 11.94 -11.29
N THR A 48 0.50 11.56 -10.11
CA THR A 48 0.88 10.30 -9.45
C THR A 48 -0.19 9.21 -9.59
N GLY A 49 -1.43 9.57 -9.91
CA GLY A 49 -2.58 8.67 -9.85
C GLY A 49 -2.99 8.28 -8.42
N GLN A 50 -2.43 8.95 -7.41
CA GLN A 50 -2.75 8.66 -6.01
C GLN A 50 -4.17 9.13 -5.67
N ILE A 51 -4.97 8.24 -5.07
CA ILE A 51 -6.28 8.60 -4.51
C ILE A 51 -6.06 9.35 -3.19
N LEU A 52 -6.53 10.60 -3.12
CA LEU A 52 -6.44 11.46 -1.94
C LEU A 52 -7.60 11.21 -0.97
N THR A 53 -8.81 11.01 -1.50
CA THR A 53 -10.00 10.58 -0.76
C THR A 53 -11.00 9.94 -1.71
N ALA A 54 -11.76 8.96 -1.24
CA ALA A 54 -12.77 8.26 -2.01
C ALA A 54 -13.92 7.79 -1.11
N GLY A 55 -15.04 7.46 -1.73
CA GLY A 55 -16.16 6.78 -1.10
C GLY A 55 -16.88 5.89 -2.11
N ASN A 56 -17.08 4.62 -1.75
CA ASN A 56 -17.73 3.60 -2.59
C ASN A 56 -17.16 3.50 -4.02
N GLU A 57 -15.86 3.74 -4.21
CA GLU A 57 -15.22 3.86 -5.52
C GLU A 57 -15.22 2.58 -6.35
N HIS A 58 -15.29 1.42 -5.69
CA HIS A 58 -15.38 0.11 -6.35
C HIS A 58 -16.81 -0.39 -6.54
N GLN A 59 -17.81 0.38 -6.08
CA GLN A 59 -19.20 0.00 -6.28
C GLN A 59 -19.55 0.10 -7.76
N GLN A 60 -19.98 -1.01 -8.36
CA GLN A 60 -20.42 -1.04 -9.75
C GLN A 60 -21.69 -0.19 -9.94
N ARG A 61 -21.64 0.75 -10.88
CA ARG A 61 -22.75 1.65 -11.24
C ARG A 61 -22.81 1.80 -12.75
N ASN A 62 -24.01 2.01 -13.30
CA ASN A 62 -24.17 2.32 -14.72
C ASN A 62 -23.60 3.73 -15.00
N PRO A 63 -22.64 3.88 -15.94
CA PRO A 63 -22.00 5.17 -16.22
C PRO A 63 -22.89 6.14 -17.02
N ALA A 64 -24.01 5.69 -17.59
CA ALA A 64 -24.85 6.50 -18.48
C ALA A 64 -24.00 7.20 -19.57
N SER A 65 -24.11 8.52 -19.70
CA SER A 65 -23.38 9.31 -20.71
C SER A 65 -21.90 9.54 -20.41
N LEU A 66 -21.33 8.93 -19.36
CA LEU A 66 -19.91 9.07 -19.01
C LEU A 66 -18.99 8.11 -19.78
N THR A 67 -19.55 7.29 -20.68
CA THR A 67 -18.78 6.43 -21.60
C THR A 67 -18.26 7.27 -22.76
#